data_AF-A0A351KTH2-F1
#
_entry.id   AF-A0A351KTH2-F1
#
_cell.length_a   1.000
_cell.length_b   1.000
_cell.length_c   1.000
_cell.angle_alpha   90.00
_cell.angle_beta   90.00
_cell.angle_gamma   90.00
#
_symmetry.space_group_name_H-M   'P 1'
#
loop_
_entity.id
_entity.type
_entity.pdbx_description
1 polymer ?
#
loop_
_entity_poly.entity_id
_entity_poly.type
_entity_poly.pdbx_seq_one_letter_code
_entity_poly.pdbx_strand_id
1 'polypeptide(L)'
;MVLWGVFISFTGATAEKHSGEKTPNTPPNKTAKTDKQALSLVYLTTTLPTTTSRPFFDPEIKGLGSQGATLGVDDNNTTGRFTGQSFTLKTITVEDPATLEKEFKRLLTEQQSYFLMDVPVDALLTLSRLAEAEGSILMDVANG
;
A
#
# COMPACT_ATOMS: atom_id res chain seq x y z
N MET A 1 20.36 -72.14 22.19
CA MET A 1 19.16 -71.44 22.69
C MET A 1 18.14 -71.43 21.57
N VAL A 2 17.08 -72.22 21.76
CA VAL A 2 15.89 -72.50 20.92
C VAL A 2 15.16 -71.18 20.57
N LEU A 3 14.37 -70.93 19.51
CA LEU A 3 13.95 -71.54 18.23
C LEU A 3 12.73 -70.66 17.82
N TRP A 4 12.46 -70.51 16.51
CA TRP A 4 11.14 -70.16 15.92
C TRP A 4 10.57 -68.73 16.11
N GLY A 5 9.79 -68.17 15.18
CA GLY A 5 9.11 -68.79 14.04
C GLY A 5 8.68 -67.80 12.96
N VAL A 6 8.61 -68.33 11.74
CA VAL A 6 7.94 -67.79 10.56
C VAL A 6 6.43 -67.97 10.73
N PHE A 7 5.64 -66.96 10.38
CA PHE A 7 4.28 -67.17 9.87
C PHE A 7 4.02 -66.18 8.73
N ILE A 8 4.03 -66.71 7.50
CA ILE A 8 3.24 -66.17 6.40
C ILE A 8 2.04 -67.09 6.31
N SER A 9 0.82 -66.55 6.35
CA SER A 9 -0.33 -67.19 5.70
C SER A 9 -1.42 -66.19 5.34
N PHE A 10 -1.99 -66.52 4.20
CA PHE A 10 -2.89 -65.87 3.29
C PHE A 10 -4.36 -65.97 3.76
N THR A 11 -5.25 -65.25 3.06
CA THR A 11 -6.67 -65.61 2.77
C THR A 11 -7.71 -64.63 3.33
N GLY A 12 -8.50 -64.06 2.43
CA GLY A 12 -9.80 -63.47 2.76
C GLY A 12 -10.19 -62.27 1.92
N ALA A 13 -10.58 -62.50 0.67
CA ALA A 13 -11.43 -61.57 -0.07
C ALA A 13 -12.86 -61.67 0.47
N THR A 14 -13.50 -60.55 0.82
CA THR A 14 -14.89 -60.25 0.46
C THR A 14 -15.29 -58.83 0.88
N ALA A 15 -15.99 -58.16 -0.02
CA ALA A 15 -16.59 -56.86 0.16
C ALA A 15 -17.75 -56.90 1.16
N GLU A 16 -17.87 -55.87 2.00
CA GLU A 16 -19.15 -55.43 2.55
C GLU A 16 -19.30 -53.92 2.36
N LYS A 17 -20.24 -53.60 1.47
CA LYS A 17 -20.84 -52.29 1.23
C LYS A 17 -21.99 -52.20 2.23
N HIS A 18 -22.07 -51.19 3.10
CA HIS A 18 -23.36 -50.59 3.54
C HIS A 18 -23.15 -49.31 4.37
N SER A 19 -23.54 -48.19 3.76
CA SER A 19 -24.33 -47.06 4.28
C SER A 19 -24.12 -46.58 5.74
N GLY A 20 -23.61 -45.36 5.88
CA GLY A 20 -23.70 -44.56 7.10
C GLY A 20 -23.55 -43.07 6.78
N GLU A 21 -24.65 -42.34 6.82
CA GLU A 21 -24.78 -40.90 6.60
C GLU A 21 -24.01 -40.09 7.67
N LYS A 22 -23.15 -39.16 7.23
CA LYS A 22 -22.57 -38.10 8.08
C LYS A 22 -22.44 -36.79 7.31
N THR A 23 -23.43 -35.92 7.53
CA THR A 23 -23.38 -34.47 7.83
C THR A 23 -22.54 -33.50 6.96
N PRO A 24 -22.99 -32.24 6.82
CA PRO A 24 -22.54 -31.29 5.80
C PRO A 24 -21.08 -30.87 5.98
N ASN A 25 -20.35 -30.83 4.87
CA ASN A 25 -19.00 -30.28 4.82
C ASN A 25 -19.01 -28.83 5.30
N THR A 26 -18.44 -28.62 6.48
CA THR A 26 -18.11 -27.31 7.03
C THR A 26 -17.14 -26.62 6.06
N PRO A 27 -17.42 -25.39 5.57
CA PRO A 27 -16.46 -24.66 4.74
C PRO A 27 -15.17 -24.41 5.55
N PRO A 28 -13.99 -24.50 4.94
CA PRO A 28 -12.73 -24.30 5.65
C PRO A 28 -12.71 -22.93 6.29
N ASN A 29 -12.64 -22.95 7.63
CA ASN A 29 -12.35 -21.81 8.46
C ASN A 29 -10.97 -21.24 8.07
N LYS A 30 -10.98 -20.23 7.20
CA LYS A 30 -9.90 -19.26 7.09
C LYS A 30 -10.41 -17.99 7.75
N THR A 31 -10.16 -17.88 9.05
CA THR A 31 -10.10 -16.59 9.74
C THR A 31 -9.03 -15.74 9.05
N ALA A 32 -9.41 -15.05 7.98
CA ALA A 32 -8.72 -13.85 7.56
C ALA A 32 -8.92 -12.86 8.70
N LYS A 33 -7.86 -12.60 9.48
CA LYS A 33 -7.86 -11.47 10.40
C LYS A 33 -8.14 -10.24 9.56
N THR A 34 -9.27 -9.60 9.82
CA THR A 34 -9.57 -8.26 9.35
C THR A 34 -8.67 -7.29 10.10
N ASP A 35 -7.38 -7.30 9.78
CA ASP A 35 -6.43 -6.32 10.31
C ASP A 35 -6.71 -5.01 9.56
N LYS A 36 -7.20 -4.00 10.27
CA LYS A 36 -7.41 -2.68 9.67
C LYS A 36 -6.08 -2.12 9.20
N GLN A 37 -5.95 -1.85 7.92
CA GLN A 37 -4.71 -1.32 7.34
C GLN A 37 -4.75 0.20 7.43
N ALA A 38 -3.84 0.78 8.21
CA ALA A 38 -3.64 2.22 8.26
C ALA A 38 -2.54 2.62 7.27
N LEU A 39 -2.91 3.37 6.23
CA LEU A 39 -1.98 3.89 5.23
C LEU A 39 -1.74 5.37 5.48
N SER A 40 -0.47 5.74 5.63
CA SER A 40 -0.03 7.13 5.77
C SER A 40 0.55 7.61 4.45
N LEU A 41 -0.05 8.67 3.90
CA LEU A 41 0.39 9.33 2.68
C LEU A 41 1.02 10.68 3.01
N VAL A 42 2.03 11.04 2.24
CA VAL A 42 2.65 12.36 2.30
C VAL A 42 2.47 13.07 0.98
N TYR A 43 1.85 14.26 0.99
CA TYR A 43 1.83 15.17 -0.15
C TYR A 43 2.99 16.14 -0.01
N LEU A 44 3.96 16.08 -0.93
CA LEU A 44 5.16 16.90 -0.92
C LEU A 44 5.13 17.84 -2.12
N THR A 45 5.12 19.14 -1.87
CA THR A 45 5.01 20.16 -2.91
C THR A 45 6.06 21.25 -2.78
N THR A 46 6.44 21.85 -3.90
CA THR A 46 7.30 23.04 -3.93
C THR A 46 6.55 24.29 -4.37
N THR A 47 6.89 25.44 -3.80
CA THR A 47 6.34 26.75 -4.24
C THR A 47 7.12 27.39 -5.38
N LEU A 48 7.92 26.61 -6.11
CA LEU A 48 8.76 27.13 -7.19
C LEU A 48 7.86 27.70 -8.30
N PRO A 49 8.13 28.92 -8.78
CA PRO A 49 7.32 29.53 -9.83
C PRO A 49 7.40 28.69 -11.10
N THR A 50 6.23 28.29 -11.61
CA THR A 50 6.13 27.60 -12.91
C THR A 50 6.64 28.54 -14.00
N THR A 51 7.49 28.05 -14.90
CA THR A 51 8.04 28.86 -16.01
C THR A 51 6.99 29.23 -17.06
N THR A 52 5.81 28.62 -17.01
CA THR A 52 4.70 28.88 -17.93
C THR A 52 4.06 30.24 -17.66
N SER A 53 4.15 31.13 -18.65
CA SER A 53 3.47 32.43 -18.60
C SER A 53 1.95 32.22 -18.68
N ARG A 54 1.24 32.52 -17.59
CA ARG A 54 -0.22 32.55 -17.56
C ARG A 54 -0.76 33.90 -18.04
N PRO A 55 -1.88 33.94 -18.80
CA PRO A 55 -2.54 35.19 -19.15
C PRO A 55 -2.97 35.98 -17.91
N PHE A 56 -2.98 37.32 -18.00
CA PHE A 56 -3.37 38.18 -16.88
C PHE A 56 -4.79 37.91 -16.34
N PHE A 57 -5.70 37.43 -17.19
CA PHE A 57 -7.09 37.15 -16.82
C PHE A 57 -7.28 35.75 -16.18
N ASP A 58 -6.22 34.98 -16.01
CA ASP A 58 -6.24 33.65 -15.39
C ASP A 58 -5.47 33.70 -14.05
N PRO A 59 -6.16 33.97 -12.93
CA PRO A 59 -5.51 34.04 -11.63
C PRO A 59 -5.00 32.66 -11.20
N GLU A 60 -3.78 32.61 -10.67
CA GLU A 60 -3.26 31.38 -10.09
C GLU A 60 -4.06 30.96 -8.85
N ILE A 61 -4.66 29.78 -8.91
CA ILE A 61 -5.26 29.14 -7.75
C ILE A 61 -4.21 28.23 -7.11
N LYS A 62 -3.78 28.59 -5.90
CA LYS A 62 -2.79 27.82 -5.14
C LYS A 62 -3.42 26.61 -4.47
N GLY A 63 -2.63 25.55 -4.28
CA GLY A 63 -3.00 24.42 -3.43
C GLY A 63 -4.04 23.46 -4.01
N LEU A 64 -4.41 23.60 -5.29
CA LEU A 64 -5.40 22.72 -5.95
C LEU A 64 -5.07 21.23 -5.80
N GLY A 65 -3.81 20.84 -6.01
CA GLY A 65 -3.38 19.45 -5.85
C GLY A 65 -3.52 18.93 -4.42
N SER A 66 -3.08 19.71 -3.43
CA SER A 66 -3.20 19.34 -2.00
C SER A 66 -4.66 19.23 -1.53
N GLN A 67 -5.54 20.10 -2.05
CA GLN A 67 -6.96 20.05 -1.75
C GLN A 67 -7.64 18.85 -2.41
N GLY A 68 -7.25 18.51 -3.64
CA GLY A 68 -7.68 17.30 -4.33
C GLY A 68 -7.24 16.03 -3.61
N ALA A 69 -5.99 15.97 -3.15
CA ALA A 69 -5.48 14.85 -2.34
C ALA A 69 -6.26 14.70 -1.02
N THR A 70 -6.57 15.81 -0.35
CA THR A 70 -7.39 15.82 0.87
C THR A 70 -8.78 15.25 0.59
N LEU A 71 -9.44 15.75 -0.47
CA LEU A 71 -10.76 15.26 -0.88
C LEU A 71 -10.74 13.76 -1.20
N GLY A 72 -9.72 13.28 -1.91
CA GLY A 72 -9.57 11.85 -2.22
C GLY A 72 -9.38 10.99 -0.97
N VAL A 73 -8.63 11.47 0.02
CA VAL A 73 -8.46 10.77 1.31
C VAL A 73 -9.77 10.74 2.11
N ASP A 74 -10.51 11.85 2.14
CA ASP A 74 -11.81 11.91 2.80
C ASP A 74 -12.81 10.94 2.16
N ASP A 75 -12.91 10.93 0.83
CA ASP A 75 -13.76 10.02 0.07
C ASP A 75 -13.36 8.54 0.30
N ASN A 76 -12.06 8.25 0.21
CA ASN A 76 -11.52 6.91 0.45
C ASN A 76 -11.75 6.44 1.90
N ASN A 77 -11.82 7.34 2.88
CA ASN A 77 -12.14 6.99 4.26
C ASN A 77 -13.65 6.74 4.47
N THR A 78 -14.53 7.31 3.65
CA THR A 78 -15.96 6.95 3.67
C THR A 78 -16.18 5.51 3.18
N THR A 79 -15.52 5.16 2.07
CA THR A 79 -15.59 3.83 1.43
C THR A 79 -14.67 2.80 2.11
N GLY A 80 -13.56 3.25 2.71
CA GLY A 80 -12.55 2.41 3.37
C GLY A 80 -13.08 1.62 4.57
N ARG A 81 -14.24 2.02 5.11
CA ARG A 81 -15.00 1.24 6.10
C ARG A 81 -15.36 -0.15 5.60
N PHE A 82 -15.57 -0.32 4.29
CA PHE A 82 -15.91 -1.60 3.67
C PHE A 82 -14.69 -2.46 3.39
N THR A 83 -13.54 -1.86 3.06
CA THR A 83 -12.28 -2.57 2.76
C THR A 83 -11.42 -2.80 4.01
N GLY A 84 -11.79 -2.20 5.15
CA GLY A 84 -11.01 -2.25 6.38
C GLY A 84 -9.75 -1.38 6.32
N GLN A 85 -9.72 -0.36 5.46
CA GLN A 85 -8.57 0.53 5.28
C GLN A 85 -8.88 1.92 5.84
N SER A 86 -7.87 2.60 6.37
CA SER A 86 -7.93 4.00 6.77
C SER A 86 -6.72 4.75 6.23
N PHE A 87 -6.95 5.94 5.71
CA PHE A 87 -5.95 6.77 5.06
C PHE A 87 -5.72 8.05 5.86
N THR A 88 -4.46 8.45 6.00
CA THR A 88 -4.08 9.76 6.56
C THR A 88 -3.21 10.50 5.56
N LEU A 89 -3.31 11.84 5.54
CA LEU A 89 -2.54 12.69 4.64
C LEU A 89 -1.74 13.71 5.44
N LYS A 90 -0.44 13.77 5.19
CA LYS A 90 0.44 14.84 5.68
C LYS A 90 0.88 15.70 4.51
N THR A 91 0.52 16.98 4.51
CA THR A 91 0.94 17.94 3.48
C THR A 91 2.19 18.68 3.93
N ILE A 92 3.21 18.73 3.08
CA ILE A 92 4.47 19.42 3.31
C ILE A 92 4.76 20.29 2.10
N THR A 93 5.00 21.57 2.36
CA THR A 93 5.38 22.55 1.35
C THR A 93 6.80 23.02 1.63
N VAL A 94 7.65 22.99 0.61
CA VAL A 94 9.05 23.39 0.67
C VAL A 94 9.35 24.45 -0.38
N GLU A 95 10.16 25.44 -0.02
CA GLU A 95 10.46 26.57 -0.92
C GLU A 95 11.72 26.33 -1.76
N ASP A 96 12.58 25.40 -1.34
CA ASP A 96 13.91 25.19 -1.89
C ASP A 96 14.20 23.70 -2.15
N PRO A 97 14.82 23.35 -3.29
CA PRO A 97 15.19 21.97 -3.62
C PRO A 97 16.14 21.29 -2.62
N ALA A 98 17.07 22.01 -1.99
CA ALA A 98 17.97 21.39 -1.00
C ALA A 98 17.22 21.04 0.29
N THR A 99 16.23 21.87 0.66
CA THR A 99 15.31 21.58 1.77
C THR A 99 14.41 20.39 1.45
N LEU A 100 13.95 20.27 0.20
CA LEU A 100 13.13 19.15 -0.27
C LEU A 100 13.82 17.79 -0.06
N GLU A 101 15.08 17.65 -0.47
CA GLU A 101 15.81 16.39 -0.29
C GLU A 101 16.00 16.04 1.20
N LYS A 102 16.31 17.04 2.04
CA LYS A 102 16.46 16.86 3.48
C LYS A 102 15.15 16.40 4.12
N GLU A 103 14.03 17.04 3.78
CA GLU A 103 12.70 16.67 4.27
C GLU A 103 12.31 15.27 3.80
N PHE A 104 12.58 14.94 2.55
CA PHE A 104 12.33 13.60 2.02
C PHE A 104 13.10 12.52 2.78
N LYS A 105 14.41 12.72 3.03
CA LYS A 105 15.21 11.81 3.87
C LYS A 105 14.65 11.69 5.28
N ARG A 106 14.22 12.79 5.91
CA ARG A 106 13.56 12.75 7.22
C ARG A 106 12.31 11.86 7.18
N LEU A 107 11.48 11.99 6.14
CA LEU A 107 10.26 11.20 6.00
C LEU A 107 10.53 9.70 5.77
N LEU A 108 11.58 9.37 5.03
CA LEU A 108 12.04 7.99 4.90
C LEU A 108 12.49 7.42 6.24
N THR A 109 13.22 8.19 7.06
CA THR A 109 13.58 7.75 8.42
C THR A 109 12.38 7.59 9.35
N GLU A 110 11.29 8.32 9.08
CA GLU A 110 9.97 8.17 9.74
C GLU A 110 9.14 7.00 9.19
N GLN A 111 9.75 6.13 8.36
CA GLN A 111 9.12 4.97 7.72
C GLN A 111 7.87 5.32 6.91
N GLN A 112 7.81 6.52 6.31
CA GLN A 112 6.75 6.85 5.36
C GLN A 112 7.02 6.14 4.03
N SER A 113 6.00 5.48 3.49
CA SER A 113 6.14 4.62 2.29
C SER A 113 5.40 5.15 1.06
N TYR A 114 4.43 6.05 1.23
CA TYR A 114 3.58 6.54 0.13
C TYR A 114 3.70 8.06 -0.01
N PHE A 115 4.15 8.51 -1.17
CA PHE A 115 4.41 9.92 -1.44
C PHE A 115 3.68 10.38 -2.70
N LEU A 116 2.87 11.43 -2.58
CA LEU A 116 2.36 12.21 -3.71
C LEU A 116 3.33 13.37 -3.94
N MET A 117 3.92 13.40 -5.12
CA MET A 117 5.02 14.29 -5.47
C MET A 117 4.53 15.38 -6.42
N ASP A 118 4.43 16.61 -5.91
CA ASP A 118 4.09 17.82 -6.66
C ASP A 118 5.33 18.73 -6.71
N VAL A 119 6.38 18.21 -7.36
CA VAL A 119 7.73 18.81 -7.37
C VAL A 119 8.28 18.83 -8.80
N PRO A 120 9.29 19.66 -9.12
CA PRO A 120 9.87 19.70 -10.46
C PRO A 120 10.49 18.37 -10.87
N VAL A 121 10.50 18.09 -12.17
CA VAL A 121 10.99 16.82 -12.74
C VAL A 121 12.42 16.46 -12.30
N ASP A 122 13.32 17.44 -12.25
CA ASP A 122 14.72 17.22 -11.85
C ASP A 122 14.83 16.79 -10.38
N ALA A 123 13.98 17.38 -9.53
CA ALA A 123 13.90 17.01 -8.13
C ALA A 123 13.29 15.62 -7.98
N LEU A 124 12.18 15.32 -8.66
CA LEU A 124 11.53 14.01 -8.61
C LEU A 124 12.49 12.89 -9.01
N LEU A 125 13.27 13.06 -10.08
CA LEU A 125 14.26 12.08 -10.53
C LEU A 125 15.42 11.88 -9.53
N THR A 126 15.76 12.91 -8.78
CA THR A 126 16.76 12.81 -7.71
C THR A 126 16.20 12.01 -6.53
N LEU A 127 14.97 12.30 -6.13
CA LEU A 127 14.30 11.64 -5.00
C LEU A 127 13.93 10.17 -5.31
N SER A 128 13.59 9.84 -6.56
CA SER A 128 13.25 8.47 -6.95
C SER A 128 14.40 7.50 -6.70
N ARG A 129 15.65 7.93 -6.96
CA ARG A 129 16.86 7.12 -6.67
C ARG A 129 17.04 6.86 -5.18
N LEU A 130 16.65 7.80 -4.32
CA LEU A 130 16.67 7.63 -2.87
C LEU A 130 15.54 6.68 -2.41
N ALA A 131 14.37 6.77 -3.05
CA ALA A 131 13.21 5.96 -2.72
C ALA A 131 13.37 4.48 -3.09
N GLU A 132 14.02 4.19 -4.22
CA GLU A 132 14.30 2.83 -4.68
C GLU A 132 15.11 2.02 -3.64
N ALA A 133 16.02 2.68 -2.92
CA ALA A 133 16.81 2.03 -1.87
C ALA A 133 15.98 1.62 -0.65
N GLU A 134 14.91 2.34 -0.34
CA GLU A 134 14.08 2.15 0.86
C GLU A 134 12.74 1.43 0.57
N GLY A 135 12.45 1.16 -0.71
CA GLY A 135 11.20 0.49 -1.12
C GLY A 135 9.95 1.38 -1.02
N SER A 136 10.11 2.70 -1.06
CA SER A 136 9.01 3.66 -1.02
C SER A 136 8.38 3.89 -2.40
N ILE A 137 7.07 4.15 -2.42
CA ILE A 137 6.30 4.42 -3.65
C ILE A 137 6.11 5.93 -3.81
N LEU A 138 6.56 6.44 -4.95
CA LEU A 138 6.37 7.83 -5.36
C LEU A 138 5.35 7.89 -6.48
N MET A 139 4.40 8.80 -6.37
CA MET A 139 3.36 9.07 -7.35
C MET A 139 3.55 10.50 -7.84
N ASP A 140 3.86 10.66 -9.12
CA ASP A 140 3.92 11.97 -9.75
C ASP A 140 2.50 12.55 -9.88
N VAL A 141 2.28 13.73 -9.30
CA VAL A 141 1.03 14.48 -9.37
C VAL A 141 1.26 15.93 -9.79
N ALA A 142 2.49 16.29 -10.17
CA ALA A 142 2.82 17.61 -10.65
C ALA A 142 2.17 17.85 -12.02
N ASN A 143 1.75 19.09 -12.26
CA ASN A 143 1.36 19.53 -13.60
C ASN A 143 2.62 20.04 -14.31
N GLY A 144 3.08 19.31 -15.32
CA GLY A 144 4.33 19.57 -16.05
C GLY A 144 4.40 20.92 -16.77
#